data_AF-A0A820QTX9-F1
#
_entry.id   AF-A0A820QTX9-F1
#
_cell.length_a   1.000
_cell.length_b   1.000
_cell.length_c   1.000
_cell.angle_alpha   90.00
_cell.angle_beta   90.00
_cell.angle_gamma   90.00
#
_symmetry.space_group_name_H-M   'P 1'
#
loop_
_entity.id
_entity.type
_entity.pdbx_description
1 polymer ?
#
loop_
_entity_poly.entity_id
_entity_poly.type
_entity_poly.pdbx_seq_one_letter_code
_entity_poly.pdbx_strand_id
1 'polypeptide(L)'
;TISYTHSAIFVFLNRQQLEEQINAFLTEQTSPGLSIISRPTKSLAQKICFVFSGQGPQWWAMGRQLYENEPLFNKWINLIDGEMTKINNGEWRLLEELIEKKNEQESRINDTNIGQPTLFAIQVASAAFLVSWNIYPSFIISHMAVQCLRT
;
A
#
# COMPACT_ATOMS: atom_id res chain seq x y z
N THR A 1 11.70 -36.70 5.00
CA THR A 1 11.09 -36.12 3.80
C THR A 1 10.43 -34.81 4.17
N ILE A 2 10.81 -33.70 3.53
CA ILE A 2 10.18 -32.39 3.77
C ILE A 2 8.85 -32.40 3.02
N SER A 3 7.74 -32.23 3.73
CA SER A 3 6.40 -32.08 3.12
C SER A 3 6.20 -30.63 2.71
N TYR A 4 5.45 -30.38 1.64
CA TYR A 4 5.12 -29.05 1.13
C TYR A 4 3.61 -28.85 1.07
N THR A 5 3.15 -27.66 1.45
CA THR A 5 1.80 -27.15 1.21
C THR A 5 1.83 -26.29 -0.05
N HIS A 6 0.88 -26.54 -0.95
CA HIS A 6 0.70 -25.80 -2.19
C HIS A 6 -0.56 -24.94 -2.08
N SER A 7 -0.48 -23.69 -2.52
CA SER A 7 -1.61 -22.77 -2.53
C SER A 7 -1.61 -21.98 -3.83
N ALA A 8 -2.80 -21.79 -4.40
CA ALA A 8 -3.03 -20.92 -5.55
C ALA A 8 -3.94 -19.77 -5.12
N ILE A 9 -3.55 -18.53 -5.43
CA ILE A 9 -4.27 -17.31 -5.12
C ILE A 9 -4.63 -16.64 -6.44
N PHE A 10 -5.89 -16.20 -6.56
CA PHE A 10 -6.46 -15.60 -7.75
C PHE A 10 -7.00 -14.22 -7.39
N VAL A 11 -6.51 -13.17 -8.06
CA VAL A 11 -7.00 -11.79 -7.94
C VAL A 11 -7.62 -11.40 -9.28
N PHE A 12 -8.92 -11.16 -9.28
CA PHE A 12 -9.72 -10.92 -10.48
C PHE A 12 -10.79 -9.85 -10.22
N LEU A 13 -11.17 -9.13 -11.27
CA LEU A 13 -12.22 -8.09 -11.23
C LEU A 13 -13.54 -8.59 -11.82
N ASN A 14 -13.48 -9.64 -12.64
CA ASN A 14 -14.64 -10.21 -13.29
C ASN A 14 -14.46 -11.71 -13.53
N ARG A 15 -15.56 -12.37 -13.91
CA ARG A 15 -15.62 -13.81 -14.14
C ARG A 15 -14.69 -14.27 -15.26
N GLN A 16 -14.59 -13.52 -16.35
CA GLN A 16 -13.75 -13.90 -17.50
C GLN A 16 -12.28 -14.00 -17.09
N GLN A 17 -11.78 -13.04 -16.31
CA GLN A 17 -10.41 -13.06 -15.79
C GLN A 17 -10.15 -14.30 -14.91
N LEU A 18 -11.11 -14.68 -14.07
CA LEU A 18 -10.98 -15.89 -13.24
C LEU A 18 -10.90 -17.16 -14.10
N GLU A 19 -11.73 -17.26 -15.14
CA GLU A 19 -11.71 -18.40 -16.07
C GLU A 19 -10.36 -18.50 -16.80
N GLU A 20 -9.82 -17.37 -17.26
CA GLU A 20 -8.47 -17.29 -17.87
C GLU A 20 -7.37 -17.71 -16.88
N GLN A 21 -7.43 -17.25 -15.63
CA GLN A 21 -6.43 -17.58 -14.60
C GLN A 21 -6.50 -19.06 -14.18
N ILE A 22 -7.71 -19.65 -14.08
CA ILE A 22 -7.86 -21.09 -13.78
C ILE A 22 -7.30 -21.92 -14.92
N ASN A 23 -7.57 -21.57 -16.18
CA ASN A 23 -7.00 -22.26 -17.34
C ASN A 23 -5.46 -22.14 -17.35
N ALA A 24 -4.91 -20.97 -17.01
CA ALA A 24 -3.47 -20.80 -16.87
C ALA A 24 -2.90 -21.69 -15.77
N PHE A 25 -3.56 -21.77 -14.60
CA PHE A 25 -3.16 -22.66 -13.51
C PHE A 25 -3.16 -24.14 -13.93
N LEU A 26 -4.20 -24.60 -14.62
CA LEU A 26 -4.32 -25.99 -15.09
C LEU A 26 -3.29 -26.36 -16.16
N THR A 27 -2.82 -25.39 -16.94
CA THR A 27 -1.83 -25.58 -18.01
C THR A 27 -0.41 -25.21 -17.59
N GLU A 28 -0.19 -24.96 -16.29
CA GLU A 28 1.10 -24.55 -15.69
C GLU A 28 1.69 -23.27 -16.32
N GLN A 29 0.82 -22.38 -16.79
CA GLN A 29 1.17 -21.06 -17.33
C GLN A 29 1.02 -19.97 -16.27
N THR A 30 1.75 -18.88 -16.45
CA THR A 30 1.61 -17.68 -15.61
C THR A 30 0.50 -16.78 -16.15
N SER A 31 -0.24 -16.13 -15.25
CA SER A 31 -1.26 -15.15 -15.61
C SER A 31 -1.24 -13.99 -14.60
N PRO A 32 -1.41 -12.73 -15.02
CA PRO A 32 -1.58 -11.61 -14.09
C PRO A 32 -2.69 -11.89 -13.07
N GLY A 33 -2.39 -11.69 -11.79
CA GLY A 33 -3.32 -11.98 -10.70
C GLY A 33 -3.37 -13.45 -10.24
N LEU A 34 -2.68 -14.38 -10.93
CA LEU A 34 -2.44 -15.74 -10.44
C LEU A 34 -1.10 -15.81 -9.70
N SER A 35 -1.11 -16.32 -8.48
CA SER A 35 0.09 -16.61 -7.70
C SER A 35 0.06 -18.03 -7.15
N ILE A 36 1.07 -18.82 -7.49
CA ILE A 36 1.25 -20.18 -6.98
C ILE A 36 2.38 -20.15 -5.96
N ILE A 37 2.10 -20.63 -4.75
CA ILE A 37 3.03 -20.60 -3.62
C ILE A 37 3.20 -22.03 -3.10
N SER A 38 4.44 -22.49 -3.05
CA SER A 38 4.82 -23.74 -2.41
C SER A 38 5.67 -23.45 -1.19
N ARG A 39 5.23 -23.90 -0.01
CA ARG A 39 5.94 -23.69 1.26
C ARG A 39 6.14 -25.02 1.99
N PRO A 40 7.27 -25.22 2.69
CA PRO A 40 7.45 -26.38 3.55
C PRO A 40 6.37 -26.42 4.64
N THR A 41 5.74 -27.58 4.86
CA THR A 41 4.64 -27.77 5.82
C THR A 41 5.06 -27.48 7.28
N LYS A 42 6.37 -27.59 7.57
CA LYS A 42 6.99 -27.12 8.82
C LYS A 42 7.86 -25.90 8.52
N SER A 43 7.24 -24.74 8.26
CA SER A 43 7.99 -23.47 8.23
C SER A 43 7.91 -22.80 9.61
N LEU A 44 9.01 -22.22 10.06
CA LEU A 44 8.98 -21.25 11.16
C LEU A 44 8.02 -20.11 10.79
N ALA A 45 7.40 -19.48 11.79
CA ALA A 45 6.61 -18.28 11.58
C ALA A 45 7.47 -17.23 10.88
N GLN A 46 7.03 -16.78 9.70
CA GLN A 46 7.77 -15.80 8.91
C GLN A 46 7.71 -14.45 9.62
N LYS A 47 8.88 -13.87 9.93
CA LYS A 47 8.97 -12.50 10.42
C LYS A 47 8.73 -11.54 9.27
N ILE A 48 7.83 -10.57 9.47
CA ILE A 48 7.47 -9.57 8.47
C ILE A 48 8.24 -8.29 8.75
N CYS A 49 8.82 -7.67 7.72
CA CYS A 49 9.43 -6.35 7.82
C CYS A 49 8.60 -5.36 7.00
N PHE A 50 8.15 -4.27 7.60
CA PHE A 50 7.56 -3.17 6.85
C PHE A 50 8.69 -2.24 6.39
N VAL A 51 8.77 -2.08 5.07
CA VAL A 51 9.79 -1.26 4.41
C VAL A 51 9.13 0.02 3.92
N PHE A 52 9.55 1.14 4.48
CA PHE A 52 9.05 2.46 4.12
C PHE A 52 10.03 3.15 3.17
N SER A 53 9.55 3.53 1.99
CA SER A 53 10.32 4.26 0.99
C SER A 53 10.50 5.73 1.38
N GLY A 54 11.68 6.28 1.07
CA GLY A 54 11.91 7.73 1.06
C GLY A 54 11.34 8.39 -0.20
N GLN A 55 11.82 9.60 -0.50
CA GLN A 55 11.40 10.35 -1.69
C GLN A 55 11.74 9.63 -3.01
N GLY A 56 10.87 9.77 -4.01
CA GLY A 56 11.03 9.21 -5.35
C GLY A 56 9.77 8.52 -5.89
N PRO A 57 9.10 7.63 -5.14
CA PRO A 57 8.00 6.83 -5.67
C PRO A 57 6.63 7.51 -5.56
N GLN A 58 6.56 8.79 -5.21
CA GLN A 58 5.31 9.52 -5.20
C GLN A 58 4.81 9.79 -6.62
N TRP A 59 3.50 9.64 -6.86
CA TRP A 59 2.86 9.89 -8.15
C TRP A 59 1.48 10.51 -7.96
N TRP A 60 1.01 11.25 -8.97
CA TRP A 60 -0.31 11.89 -8.95
C TRP A 60 -1.41 10.85 -8.86
N ALA A 61 -2.43 11.07 -8.02
CA ALA A 61 -3.53 10.14 -7.79
C ALA A 61 -3.22 8.89 -6.97
N MET A 62 -2.03 8.79 -6.35
CA MET A 62 -1.72 7.65 -5.49
C MET A 62 -2.71 7.52 -4.31
N GLY A 63 -3.18 6.29 -4.07
CA GLY A 63 -4.10 6.01 -2.97
C GLY A 63 -5.54 6.48 -3.15
N ARG A 64 -5.93 7.11 -4.28
CA ARG A 64 -7.33 7.55 -4.52
C ARG A 64 -8.34 6.42 -4.42
N GLN A 65 -8.07 5.31 -5.11
CA GLN A 65 -8.95 4.15 -5.10
C GLN A 65 -9.12 3.58 -3.68
N LEU A 66 -8.04 3.51 -2.90
CA LEU A 66 -8.13 3.09 -1.50
C LEU A 66 -8.88 4.10 -0.64
N TYR A 67 -8.67 5.40 -0.86
CA TYR A 67 -9.40 6.45 -0.15
C TYR A 67 -10.91 6.40 -0.41
N GLU A 68 -11.32 6.06 -1.63
CA GLU A 68 -12.73 5.95 -2.03
C GLU A 68 -13.39 4.66 -1.53
N ASN A 69 -12.65 3.53 -1.50
CA ASN A 69 -13.24 2.21 -1.26
C ASN A 69 -12.94 1.62 0.14
N GLU A 70 -11.92 2.11 0.84
CA GLU A 70 -11.48 1.55 2.14
C GLU A 70 -11.68 2.56 3.29
N PRO A 71 -12.72 2.40 4.13
CA PRO A 71 -13.04 3.34 5.20
C PRO A 71 -11.90 3.57 6.20
N LEU A 72 -11.09 2.54 6.49
CA LEU A 72 -9.96 2.67 7.40
C LEU A 72 -8.85 3.53 6.78
N PHE A 73 -8.55 3.32 5.49
CA PHE A 73 -7.56 4.11 4.76
C PHE A 73 -8.00 5.57 4.70
N ASN A 74 -9.26 5.80 4.35
CA ASN A 74 -9.90 7.12 4.34
C ASN A 74 -9.75 7.84 5.69
N LYS A 75 -10.06 7.16 6.80
CA LYS A 75 -9.95 7.71 8.16
C LYS A 75 -8.53 8.17 8.49
N TRP A 76 -7.52 7.36 8.16
CA TRP A 76 -6.11 7.70 8.40
C TRP A 76 -5.66 8.90 7.58
N ILE A 77 -6.03 8.95 6.29
CA ILE A 77 -5.69 10.09 5.43
C ILE A 77 -6.33 11.38 5.95
N ASN A 78 -7.60 11.36 6.35
CA ASN A 78 -8.27 12.54 6.92
C ASN A 78 -7.63 13.01 8.23
N LEU A 79 -7.23 12.07 9.11
CA LEU A 79 -6.53 12.39 10.35
C LEU A 79 -5.19 13.09 10.05
N ILE A 80 -4.41 12.52 9.13
CA ILE A 80 -3.08 13.06 8.79
C ILE A 80 -3.20 14.40 8.05
N ASP A 81 -4.18 14.57 7.15
CA ASP A 81 -4.50 15.86 6.52
C ASP A 81 -4.76 16.95 7.56
N GLY A 82 -5.58 16.64 8.57
CA GLY A 82 -5.90 17.57 9.65
C GLY A 82 -4.69 17.97 10.48
N GLU A 83 -3.80 17.03 10.81
CA GLU A 83 -2.57 17.34 11.55
C GLU A 83 -1.55 18.12 10.71
N MET A 84 -1.38 17.78 9.43
CA MET A 84 -0.46 18.50 8.54
C MET A 84 -0.93 19.92 8.24
N THR A 85 -2.23 20.11 8.04
CA THR A 85 -2.85 21.44 7.87
C THR A 85 -2.58 22.34 9.07
N LYS A 86 -2.56 21.80 10.29
CA LYS A 86 -2.19 22.57 11.49
C LYS A 86 -0.71 22.95 11.50
N ILE A 87 0.16 22.01 11.14
CA ILE A 87 1.62 22.18 11.17
C ILE A 87 2.09 23.21 10.12
N ASN A 88 1.46 23.24 8.95
CA ASN A 88 1.81 24.15 7.86
C ASN A 88 0.96 25.44 7.83
N ASN A 89 0.23 25.75 8.91
CA ASN A 89 -0.67 26.92 9.00
C ASN A 89 -1.71 27.02 7.87
N GLY A 90 -2.12 25.90 7.28
CA GLY A 90 -3.09 25.86 6.19
C GLY A 90 -2.55 26.27 4.82
N GLU A 91 -1.23 26.34 4.63
CA GLU A 91 -0.62 26.67 3.33
C GLU A 91 -0.98 25.69 2.22
N TRP A 92 -1.17 24.42 2.57
CA TRP A 92 -1.59 23.36 1.64
C TRP A 92 -2.28 22.21 2.38
N ARG A 93 -3.06 21.41 1.65
CA ARG A 93 -3.75 20.23 2.19
C ARG A 93 -3.36 18.97 1.45
N LEU A 94 -3.24 17.88 2.19
CA LEU A 94 -2.98 16.55 1.64
C LEU A 94 -4.11 16.12 0.71
N LEU A 95 -5.35 16.33 1.14
CA LEU A 95 -6.55 15.94 0.37
C LEU A 95 -6.67 16.72 -0.94
N GLU A 96 -6.23 17.97 -0.98
CA GLU A 96 -6.22 18.78 -2.19
C GLU A 96 -5.35 18.11 -3.27
N GLU A 97 -4.12 17.73 -2.90
CA GLU A 97 -3.17 17.09 -3.81
C GLU A 97 -3.55 15.65 -4.14
N LEU A 98 -3.99 14.88 -3.14
CA LEU A 98 -4.31 13.46 -3.33
C LEU A 98 -5.64 13.24 -4.02
N ILE A 99 -6.69 14.01 -3.75
CA ILE A 99 -8.08 13.66 -4.10
C ILE A 99 -8.75 14.70 -4.99
N GLU A 100 -8.57 15.99 -4.68
CA GLU A 100 -9.33 17.08 -5.32
C GLU A 100 -8.75 17.45 -6.70
N LYS A 101 -7.42 17.52 -6.84
CA LYS A 101 -6.75 17.85 -8.11
C LYS A 101 -6.96 16.79 -9.19
N LYS A 102 -7.88 17.04 -10.11
CA LYS A 102 -8.21 16.13 -11.23
C LYS A 102 -7.24 16.21 -12.42
N ASN A 103 -6.36 17.20 -12.45
CA ASN A 103 -5.35 17.35 -13.49
C ASN A 103 -3.95 17.02 -12.94
N GLU A 104 -3.21 16.13 -13.60
CA GLU A 104 -1.84 15.78 -13.23
C GLU A 104 -0.88 16.98 -13.36
N GLN A 105 -1.11 17.85 -14.36
CA GLN A 105 -0.23 19.00 -14.62
C GLN A 105 -0.30 20.08 -13.53
N GLU A 106 -1.35 20.06 -12.71
CA GLU A 106 -1.54 20.97 -11.57
C GLU A 106 -1.04 20.37 -10.25
N SER A 107 -0.61 19.10 -10.28
CA SER A 107 -0.13 18.36 -9.11
C SER A 107 1.20 18.91 -8.63
N ARG A 108 1.29 19.20 -7.33
CA ARG A 108 2.55 19.55 -6.67
C ARG A 108 3.19 18.35 -5.99
N ILE A 109 2.77 17.13 -6.34
CA ILE A 109 3.25 15.91 -5.68
C ILE A 109 4.77 15.70 -5.80
N ASN A 110 5.40 16.31 -6.81
CA ASN A 110 6.85 16.26 -6.99
C ASN A 110 7.62 17.31 -6.18
N ASP A 111 6.93 18.30 -5.61
CA ASP A 111 7.53 19.28 -4.72
C ASP A 111 7.85 18.61 -3.40
N THR A 112 9.11 18.65 -2.98
CA THR A 112 9.60 17.90 -1.81
C THR A 112 8.78 18.15 -0.53
N ASN A 113 8.35 19.41 -0.31
CA ASN A 113 7.55 19.83 0.85
C ASN A 113 6.11 19.29 0.86
N ILE A 114 5.61 18.80 -0.29
CA ILE A 114 4.27 18.23 -0.45
C ILE A 114 4.36 16.71 -0.68
N GLY A 115 5.24 16.28 -1.57
CA GLY A 115 5.47 14.89 -1.92
C GLY A 115 5.92 14.02 -0.76
N GLN A 116 6.88 14.49 0.05
CA GLN A 116 7.38 13.71 1.19
C GLN A 116 6.29 13.48 2.25
N PRO A 117 5.58 14.52 2.74
CA PRO A 117 4.51 14.29 3.71
C PRO A 117 3.33 13.50 3.13
N THR A 118 3.05 13.67 1.84
CA THR A 118 2.00 12.90 1.16
C THR A 118 2.35 11.42 1.06
N LEU A 119 3.60 11.10 0.70
CA LEU A 119 4.10 9.73 0.68
C LEU A 119 4.13 9.12 2.10
N PHE A 120 4.47 9.90 3.13
CA PHE A 120 4.35 9.47 4.52
C PHE A 120 2.91 9.07 4.85
N ALA A 121 1.92 9.92 4.51
CA ALA A 121 0.52 9.65 4.80
C ALA A 121 0.01 8.36 4.16
N ILE A 122 0.35 8.14 2.87
CA ILE A 122 -0.01 6.92 2.13
C ILE A 122 0.60 5.68 2.79
N GLN A 123 1.87 5.73 3.18
CA GLN A 123 2.54 4.59 3.79
C GLN A 123 2.01 4.27 5.19
N VAL A 124 1.69 5.27 6.00
CA VAL A 124 1.06 5.08 7.32
C VAL A 124 -0.34 4.49 7.17
N ALA A 125 -1.17 5.03 6.27
CA ALA A 125 -2.50 4.49 6.01
C ALA A 125 -2.45 3.05 5.49
N SER A 126 -1.48 2.73 4.63
CA SER A 126 -1.24 1.37 4.12
C SER A 126 -0.79 0.42 5.23
N ALA A 127 0.12 0.85 6.10
CA ALA A 127 0.59 0.05 7.22
C ALA A 127 -0.55 -0.24 8.22
N ALA A 128 -1.38 0.76 8.52
CA ALA A 128 -2.56 0.57 9.37
C ALA A 128 -3.57 -0.41 8.75
N PHE A 129 -3.73 -0.38 7.43
CA PHE A 129 -4.56 -1.34 6.70
C PHE A 129 -4.03 -2.77 6.82
N LEU A 130 -2.73 -2.98 6.63
CA LEU A 130 -2.10 -4.30 6.85
C LEU A 130 -2.27 -4.81 8.28
N VAL A 131 -2.09 -3.92 9.27
CA VAL A 131 -2.32 -4.27 10.68
C VAL A 131 -3.77 -4.68 10.94
N SER A 132 -4.74 -4.06 10.27
CA SER A 132 -6.16 -4.45 10.37
C SER A 132 -6.44 -5.87 9.86
N TRP A 133 -5.58 -6.40 8.99
CA TRP A 133 -5.61 -7.78 8.51
C TRP A 133 -4.78 -8.75 9.37
N ASN A 134 -4.39 -8.33 10.57
CA ASN A 134 -3.50 -9.08 11.48
C ASN A 134 -2.09 -9.33 10.92
N ILE A 135 -1.64 -8.50 9.98
CA ILE A 135 -0.27 -8.53 9.44
C ILE A 135 0.56 -7.54 10.26
N TYR A 136 1.29 -8.06 11.24
CA TYR A 136 2.12 -7.25 12.14
C TYR A 136 3.59 -7.31 11.73
N PRO A 137 4.29 -6.16 11.64
CA PRO A 137 5.72 -6.16 11.41
C PRO A 137 6.47 -6.62 12.66
N SER A 138 7.47 -7.48 12.47
CA SER A 138 8.53 -7.73 13.46
C SER A 138 9.61 -6.65 13.43
N PHE A 139 9.76 -5.96 12.29
CA PHE A 139 10.74 -4.91 12.07
C PHE A 139 10.14 -3.83 11.17
N ILE A 140 10.59 -2.59 11.37
CA ILE A 140 10.28 -1.45 10.50
C ILE A 140 11.61 -0.85 10.06
N ILE A 141 11.79 -0.67 8.76
CA ILE A 141 12.95 0.02 8.19
C ILE A 141 12.49 1.14 7.28
N SER A 142 13.25 2.24 7.25
CA SER A 142 13.02 3.33 6.31
C SER A 142 14.34 3.85 5.76
N HIS A 143 14.34 4.30 4.51
CA HIS A 143 15.49 4.98 3.91
C HIS A 143 15.26 6.49 3.92
N MET A 144 15.81 7.17 4.93
CA MET A 144 15.72 8.62 5.20
C MET A 144 14.29 9.18 5.38
N ALA A 145 14.10 9.91 6.49
CA ALA A 145 12.90 10.66 6.89
C ALA A 145 11.55 9.91 6.95
N VAL A 146 11.52 8.70 7.53
CA VAL A 146 10.34 8.22 8.28
C VAL A 146 10.75 7.93 9.73
N GLN A 147 11.41 8.91 10.36
CA GLN A 147 11.81 8.82 11.77
C GLN A 147 10.78 9.49 12.68
N CYS A 148 9.50 9.15 12.50
CA CYS A 148 8.40 9.61 13.38
C CYS A 148 7.69 8.47 14.12
N LEU A 149 8.11 7.22 13.95
CA LEU A 149 7.52 6.08 14.68
C LEU A 149 8.51 5.60 15.74
N ARG A 150 8.49 6.24 16.92
CA ARG A 150 8.97 5.60 18.16
C ARG A 150 7.84 4.69 18.65
N THR A 151 8.19 3.43 18.89
CA THR A 151 7.38 2.41 19.58
C THR A 151 6.91 2.88 20.94
#